data_AF-J9FWT9-F1
#
_entry.id   AF-J9FWT9-F1
#
_cell.length_a   1.000
_cell.length_b   1.000
_cell.length_c   1.000
_cell.angle_alpha   90.00
_cell.angle_beta   90.00
_cell.angle_gamma   90.00
#
_symmetry.space_group_name_H-M   'P 1'
#
loop_
_entity.id
_entity.type
_entity.pdbx_description
1 polymer ?
#
loop_
_entity_poly.entity_id
_entity_poly.type
_entity_poly.pdbx_seq_one_letter_code
_entity_poly.pdbx_strand_id
1 'polypeptide(L)'
;AGLTIYVDGFIDFTNQELQVLQALMAQGAQLCVCMTVDDIESGSEIFELSRRSCRRLLAMAQDLGLEVKTEVMENSSGDSALSFLSDKMFLYTEDKFQGDCSNVRLFQAQSIAEECEFAAGKALELVRDKGLRWRDIAIAVRGFEDYREILENSFALYGVPLYTARKSSLSQKPLPALISIAYDIVERGWDTEDVISYIRTGLSGLSPEDGDMLSDYIYKWQLKSAAWHREEDWQQHPDGYGAEETDESRKKLEKINSLRRTVATPLLHFQQSCRSASTAMEQAVALSQFMAELEL
;
A
#
# COMPACT_ATOMS: atom_id res chain seq x y z
N ALA A 1 32.75 -19.42 20.66
CA ALA A 1 32.22 -18.82 21.90
C ALA A 1 30.71 -18.68 21.73
N GLY A 2 29.96 -19.04 22.79
CA GLY A 2 28.52 -19.29 22.76
C GLY A 2 27.71 -18.04 22.46
N LEU A 3 27.10 -17.99 21.28
CA LEU A 3 26.05 -17.03 20.95
C LEU A 3 24.77 -17.42 21.68
N THR A 4 24.18 -16.47 22.40
CA THR A 4 22.81 -16.57 22.88
C THR A 4 21.90 -15.84 21.90
N ILE A 5 20.87 -16.53 21.41
CA ILE A 5 19.93 -16.01 20.42
C ILE A 5 18.54 -15.99 21.04
N TYR A 6 17.90 -14.82 20.98
CA TYR A 6 16.54 -14.62 21.46
C TYR A 6 15.60 -14.52 20.26
N VAL A 7 14.54 -15.32 20.29
CA VAL A 7 13.49 -15.35 19.27
C VAL A 7 12.17 -15.01 19.96
N ASP A 8 11.55 -13.92 19.54
CA ASP A 8 10.32 -13.40 20.14
C ASP A 8 9.40 -12.79 19.06
N GLY A 9 8.10 -12.78 19.31
CA GLY A 9 7.06 -12.24 18.41
C GLY A 9 6.50 -13.22 17.38
N PHE A 10 6.88 -14.51 17.45
CA PHE A 10 6.38 -15.55 16.55
C PHE A 10 5.24 -16.33 17.17
N ILE A 11 4.20 -16.61 16.38
CA ILE A 11 3.13 -17.57 16.72
C ILE A 11 3.35 -18.92 16.04
N ASP A 12 4.08 -18.94 14.93
CA ASP A 12 4.48 -20.16 14.24
C ASP A 12 5.80 -19.98 13.49
N PHE A 13 6.32 -21.10 12.98
CA PHE A 13 7.51 -21.12 12.15
C PHE A 13 7.27 -21.96 10.91
N THR A 14 7.70 -21.42 9.77
CA THR A 14 7.84 -22.16 8.52
C THR A 14 8.90 -23.25 8.66
N ASN A 15 8.90 -24.22 7.74
CA ASN A 15 9.90 -25.28 7.75
C ASN A 15 11.33 -24.74 7.52
N GLN A 16 11.49 -23.67 6.75
CA GLN A 16 12.79 -23.05 6.51
C GLN A 16 13.33 -22.36 7.77
N GLU A 17 12.47 -21.62 8.48
CA GLU A 17 12.85 -21.00 9.77
C GLU A 17 13.26 -22.05 10.80
N LEU A 18 12.51 -23.16 10.90
CA LEU A 18 12.86 -24.26 11.80
C LEU A 18 14.21 -24.89 11.43
N GLN A 19 14.52 -25.09 10.15
CA GLN A 19 15.84 -25.59 9.73
C GLN A 19 16.97 -24.65 10.17
N VAL A 20 16.75 -23.33 10.10
CA VAL A 20 17.72 -22.34 10.59
C VAL A 20 17.89 -22.47 12.10
N LEU A 21 16.80 -22.53 12.86
CA LEU A 21 16.85 -22.70 14.32
C LEU A 21 17.57 -24.01 14.70
N GLN A 22 17.30 -25.11 13.98
CA GLN A 22 17.97 -26.39 14.19
C GLN A 22 19.48 -26.31 13.95
N ALA A 23 19.89 -25.68 12.85
CA ALA A 23 21.30 -25.51 12.52
C ALA A 23 22.03 -24.66 13.58
N LEU A 24 21.37 -23.61 14.09
CA LEU A 24 21.91 -22.78 15.16
C LEU A 24 22.10 -23.59 16.46
N MET A 25 21.09 -24.37 16.85
CA MET A 25 21.17 -25.28 17.99
C MET A 25 22.33 -26.28 17.83
N ALA A 26 22.46 -26.91 16.65
CA ALA A 26 23.50 -27.91 16.36
C ALA A 26 24.92 -27.34 16.37
N GLN A 27 25.10 -26.05 16.07
CA GLN A 27 26.39 -25.36 16.17
C GLN A 27 26.72 -24.88 17.60
N GLY A 28 25.87 -25.19 18.59
CA GLY A 28 26.08 -24.85 19.98
C GLY A 28 25.65 -23.43 20.37
N ALA A 29 24.75 -22.81 19.61
CA ALA A 29 24.10 -21.57 20.04
C ALA A 29 23.07 -21.85 21.15
N GLN A 30 23.05 -21.02 22.18
CA GLN A 30 22.01 -21.06 23.21
C GLN A 30 20.77 -20.34 22.68
N LEU A 31 19.72 -21.10 22.33
CA LEU A 31 18.48 -20.52 21.83
C LEU A 31 17.48 -20.30 22.98
N CYS A 32 16.94 -19.09 23.08
CA CYS A 32 15.84 -18.73 23.95
C CYS A 32 14.66 -18.28 23.08
N VAL A 33 13.56 -19.01 23.12
CA VAL A 33 12.36 -18.72 22.32
C VAL A 33 11.22 -18.33 23.24
N CYS A 34 10.68 -17.12 23.05
CA CYS A 34 9.46 -16.68 23.71
C CYS A 34 8.26 -17.01 22.81
N MET A 35 7.30 -17.74 23.38
CA MET A 35 6.08 -18.16 22.67
C MET A 35 4.88 -17.78 23.50
N THR A 36 3.89 -17.12 22.89
CA THR A 36 2.61 -16.84 23.54
C THR A 36 1.70 -18.06 23.45
N VAL A 37 1.53 -18.74 24.59
CA VAL A 37 0.69 -19.93 24.74
C VAL A 37 0.10 -19.94 26.16
N ASP A 38 -1.08 -20.52 26.32
CA ASP A 38 -1.71 -20.75 27.62
C ASP A 38 -1.09 -21.94 28.36
N ASP A 39 -0.92 -23.06 27.67
CA ASP A 39 -0.20 -24.25 28.12
C ASP A 39 0.40 -25.02 26.94
N ILE A 40 1.56 -25.67 27.15
CA ILE A 40 2.31 -26.34 26.07
C ILE A 40 1.68 -27.68 25.70
N GLU A 41 1.01 -28.34 26.64
CA GLU A 41 0.45 -29.67 26.44
C GLU A 41 -1.01 -29.64 26.03
N SER A 42 -1.78 -28.69 26.54
CA SER A 42 -3.22 -28.59 26.39
C SER A 42 -3.68 -27.13 26.42
N GLY A 43 -4.98 -26.88 26.24
CA GLY A 43 -5.56 -25.54 26.38
C GLY A 43 -6.46 -25.15 25.21
N SER A 44 -6.66 -23.85 25.06
CA SER A 44 -7.52 -23.24 24.06
C SER A 44 -6.99 -23.47 22.64
N GLU A 45 -7.90 -23.59 21.68
CA GLU A 45 -7.59 -23.72 20.25
C GLU A 45 -6.93 -22.46 19.69
N ILE A 46 -7.15 -21.28 20.30
CA ILE A 46 -6.59 -20.01 19.84
C ILE A 46 -5.05 -20.00 19.86
N PHE A 47 -4.43 -20.81 20.72
CA PHE A 47 -2.98 -20.93 20.87
C PHE A 47 -2.40 -22.19 20.20
N GLU A 48 -3.19 -22.97 19.45
CA GLU A 48 -2.71 -24.26 18.91
C GLU A 48 -1.53 -24.10 17.94
N LEU A 49 -1.46 -23.00 17.18
CA LEU A 49 -0.31 -22.71 16.31
C LEU A 49 0.99 -22.53 17.12
N SER A 50 0.94 -21.69 18.16
CA SER A 50 2.05 -21.48 19.09
C SER A 50 2.43 -22.78 19.78
N ARG A 51 1.44 -23.52 20.28
CA ARG A 51 1.63 -24.80 20.98
C ARG A 51 2.31 -25.84 20.10
N ARG A 52 1.84 -26.01 18.86
CA ARG A 52 2.47 -26.91 17.88
C ARG A 52 3.92 -26.51 17.62
N SER A 53 4.20 -25.20 17.54
CA SER A 53 5.55 -24.68 17.35
C SER A 53 6.46 -24.97 18.55
N CYS A 54 5.96 -24.78 19.78
CA CYS A 54 6.66 -25.19 21.00
C CYS A 54 7.01 -26.69 20.96
N ARG A 55 6.04 -27.57 20.72
CA ARG A 55 6.27 -29.03 20.66
C ARG A 55 7.32 -29.42 19.61
N ARG A 56 7.33 -28.77 18.44
CA ARG A 56 8.33 -29.00 17.39
C ARG A 56 9.73 -28.59 17.84
N LEU A 57 9.87 -27.41 18.46
CA LEU A 57 11.15 -26.93 18.98
C LEU A 57 11.69 -27.84 20.09
N LEU A 58 10.82 -28.28 21.00
CA LEU A 58 11.17 -29.22 22.07
C LEU A 58 11.65 -30.56 21.51
N ALA A 59 10.92 -31.13 20.54
CA ALA A 59 11.31 -32.38 19.88
C ALA A 59 12.66 -32.24 19.16
N MET A 60 12.90 -31.12 18.47
CA MET A 60 14.19 -30.85 17.81
C MET A 60 15.36 -30.76 18.80
N ALA A 61 15.17 -30.11 19.95
CA ALA A 61 16.19 -30.04 20.98
C ALA A 61 16.46 -31.42 21.59
N GLN A 62 15.40 -32.22 21.80
CA GLN A 62 15.52 -33.60 22.26
C GLN A 62 16.28 -34.50 21.29
N ASP A 63 16.00 -34.41 19.98
CA ASP A 63 16.69 -35.16 18.92
C ASP A 63 18.19 -34.83 18.86
N LEU A 64 18.56 -33.58 19.20
CA LEU A 64 19.94 -33.12 19.30
C LEU A 64 20.60 -33.44 20.66
N GLY A 65 19.86 -34.01 21.61
CA GLY A 65 20.35 -34.32 22.95
C GLY A 65 20.67 -33.08 23.80
N LEU A 66 19.99 -31.96 23.53
CA LEU A 66 20.21 -30.69 24.22
C LEU A 66 19.38 -30.60 25.51
N GLU A 67 19.94 -29.94 26.52
CA GLU A 67 19.19 -29.58 27.72
C GLU A 67 18.19 -28.46 27.40
N VAL A 68 16.95 -28.64 27.85
CA VAL A 68 15.88 -27.65 27.66
C VAL A 68 15.35 -27.19 29.00
N LYS A 69 15.22 -25.88 29.15
CA LYS A 69 14.56 -25.24 30.28
C LYS A 69 13.34 -24.46 29.78
N THR A 70 12.20 -24.70 30.40
CA THR A 70 10.96 -23.96 30.14
C THR A 70 10.66 -23.08 31.35
N GLU A 71 10.38 -21.81 31.12
CA GLU A 71 9.91 -20.88 32.14
C GLU A 71 8.56 -20.31 31.70
N VAL A 72 7.56 -20.42 32.58
CA VAL A 72 6.25 -19.82 32.35
C VAL A 72 6.26 -18.43 32.98
N MET A 73 6.03 -17.41 32.17
CA MET A 73 5.92 -16.03 32.64
C MET A 73 4.50 -15.80 33.13
N GLU A 74 4.34 -15.54 34.43
CA GLU A 74 3.04 -15.12 34.96
C GLU A 74 2.66 -13.75 34.40
N ASN A 75 1.43 -13.64 33.92
CA ASN A 75 0.90 -12.35 33.53
C ASN A 75 0.62 -11.53 34.79
N SER A 76 1.39 -10.46 34.98
CA SER A 76 1.31 -9.60 36.16
C SER A 76 0.27 -8.47 36.02
N SER A 77 -0.56 -8.50 34.97
CA SER A 77 -1.72 -7.61 34.89
C SER A 77 -2.69 -7.98 35.99
N GLY A 78 -2.70 -7.22 37.09
CA GLY A 78 -3.57 -7.45 38.24
C GLY A 78 -5.07 -7.48 37.87
N ASP A 79 -5.91 -7.74 38.87
CA ASP A 79 -7.36 -7.92 38.71
C ASP A 79 -8.02 -6.64 38.16
N SER A 80 -8.15 -6.58 36.83
CA SER A 80 -8.59 -5.44 36.06
C SER A 80 -9.53 -5.90 34.95
N ALA A 81 -10.41 -5.01 34.48
CA ALA A 81 -11.35 -5.35 33.42
C ALA A 81 -10.66 -5.82 32.12
N LEU A 82 -9.45 -5.32 31.84
CA LEU A 82 -8.64 -5.77 30.69
C LEU A 82 -8.09 -7.18 30.87
N SER A 83 -7.56 -7.52 32.06
CA SER A 83 -7.11 -8.89 32.34
C SER A 83 -8.29 -9.85 32.29
N PHE A 84 -9.41 -9.48 32.92
CA PHE A 84 -10.63 -10.28 32.88
C PHE A 84 -11.12 -10.51 31.45
N LEU A 85 -11.14 -9.46 30.62
CA LEU A 85 -11.50 -9.59 29.20
C LEU A 85 -10.51 -10.53 28.48
N SER A 86 -9.21 -10.32 28.63
CA SER A 86 -8.19 -11.17 28.00
C SER A 86 -8.36 -12.66 28.35
N ASP A 87 -8.63 -12.96 29.62
CA ASP A 87 -8.75 -14.33 30.12
C ASP A 87 -10.06 -15.01 29.69
N LYS A 88 -11.14 -14.24 29.53
CA LYS A 88 -12.49 -14.77 29.30
C LYS A 88 -13.01 -14.57 27.89
N MET A 89 -12.43 -13.70 27.07
CA MET A 89 -12.94 -13.29 25.75
C MET A 89 -13.19 -14.46 24.78
N PHE A 90 -12.42 -15.54 24.90
CA PHE A 90 -12.52 -16.72 24.05
C PHE A 90 -13.13 -17.94 24.76
N LEU A 91 -13.59 -17.79 25.99
CA LEU A 91 -14.21 -18.86 26.77
C LEU A 91 -15.72 -18.70 26.75
N TYR A 92 -16.43 -19.82 26.65
CA TYR A 92 -17.86 -19.83 26.89
C TYR A 92 -18.12 -19.82 28.40
N THR A 93 -18.38 -18.65 28.97
CA THR A 93 -18.60 -18.45 30.42
C THR A 93 -19.71 -17.45 30.69
N GLU A 94 -20.35 -17.57 31.86
CA GLU A 94 -21.30 -16.58 32.41
C GLU A 94 -20.64 -15.66 33.46
N ASP A 95 -19.33 -15.81 33.69
CA ASP A 95 -18.57 -15.01 34.64
C ASP A 95 -18.71 -13.52 34.33
N LYS A 96 -18.80 -12.69 35.38
CA LYS A 96 -18.94 -11.23 35.26
C LYS A 96 -17.89 -10.54 36.09
N PHE A 97 -17.18 -9.59 35.47
CA PHE A 97 -16.28 -8.70 36.19
C PHE A 97 -17.08 -7.77 37.14
N GLN A 98 -16.73 -7.76 38.42
CA GLN A 98 -17.43 -6.97 39.45
C GLN A 98 -16.73 -5.64 39.78
N GLY A 99 -15.56 -5.38 39.20
CA GLY A 99 -14.77 -4.16 39.44
C GLY A 99 -15.11 -3.00 38.49
N ASP A 100 -14.27 -1.97 38.51
CA ASP A 100 -14.38 -0.84 37.58
C ASP A 100 -13.99 -1.24 36.15
N CYS A 101 -14.92 -1.08 35.21
CA CYS A 101 -14.72 -1.34 33.78
C CYS A 101 -14.57 -0.06 32.95
N SER A 102 -14.33 1.10 33.56
CA SER A 102 -14.26 2.40 32.87
C SER A 102 -13.21 2.49 31.74
N ASN A 103 -12.20 1.59 31.76
CA ASN A 103 -11.13 1.44 30.79
C ASN A 103 -11.45 0.49 29.61
N VAL A 104 -12.59 -0.22 29.63
CA VAL A 104 -13.07 -1.07 28.54
C VAL A 104 -14.44 -0.57 28.10
N ARG A 105 -14.58 -0.18 26.83
CA ARG A 105 -15.83 0.42 26.32
C ARG A 105 -16.21 -0.19 24.98
N LEU A 106 -17.50 -0.36 24.78
CA LEU A 106 -18.08 -0.68 23.49
C LEU A 106 -18.68 0.59 22.89
N PHE A 107 -18.37 0.82 21.62
CA PHE A 107 -18.93 1.91 20.82
C PHE A 107 -19.54 1.31 19.56
N GLN A 108 -20.72 1.79 19.18
CA GLN A 108 -21.39 1.41 17.95
C GLN A 108 -21.50 2.64 17.06
N ALA A 109 -20.91 2.55 15.88
CA ALA A 109 -21.05 3.55 14.83
C ALA A 109 -22.08 3.11 13.78
N GLN A 110 -22.58 4.06 12.99
CA GLN A 110 -23.45 3.82 11.84
C GLN A 110 -22.66 3.59 10.54
N SER A 111 -21.36 3.87 10.54
CA SER A 111 -20.48 3.70 9.37
C SER A 111 -19.00 3.60 9.75
N ILE A 112 -18.19 3.09 8.83
CA ILE A 112 -16.71 3.07 8.95
C ILE A 112 -16.15 4.48 9.17
N ALA A 113 -16.72 5.48 8.51
CA ALA A 113 -16.29 6.88 8.68
C ALA A 113 -16.48 7.36 10.11
N GLU A 114 -17.62 7.05 10.72
CA GLU A 114 -17.90 7.41 12.11
C GLU A 114 -17.00 6.62 13.10
N GLU A 115 -16.66 5.36 12.82
CA GLU A 115 -15.66 4.62 13.63
C GLU A 115 -14.27 5.28 13.58
N CYS A 116 -13.83 5.69 12.38
CA CYS A 116 -12.55 6.35 12.18
C CYS A 116 -12.50 7.73 12.86
N GLU A 117 -13.56 8.53 12.75
CA GLU A 117 -13.68 9.82 13.45
C GLU A 117 -13.70 9.64 14.97
N PHE A 118 -14.42 8.63 15.47
CA PHE A 118 -14.42 8.28 16.89
C PHE A 118 -13.02 7.91 17.36
N ALA A 119 -12.30 7.06 16.62
CA ALA A 119 -10.92 6.68 16.95
C ALA A 119 -9.97 7.89 16.97
N ALA A 120 -10.06 8.79 15.97
CA ALA A 120 -9.25 10.00 15.89
C ALA A 120 -9.54 10.95 17.06
N GLY A 121 -10.82 11.22 17.33
CA GLY A 121 -11.25 12.04 18.45
C GLY A 121 -10.83 11.45 19.79
N LYS A 122 -10.92 10.13 19.95
CA LYS A 122 -10.51 9.46 21.18
C LYS A 122 -9.00 9.49 21.38
N ALA A 123 -8.21 9.30 20.32
CA ALA A 123 -6.76 9.44 20.40
C ALA A 123 -6.36 10.85 20.83
N LEU A 124 -6.99 11.88 20.27
CA LEU A 124 -6.77 13.27 20.64
C LEU A 124 -7.15 13.55 22.11
N GLU A 125 -8.30 13.07 22.57
CA GLU A 125 -8.72 13.17 23.97
C GLU A 125 -7.70 12.52 24.92
N LEU A 126 -7.22 11.31 24.59
CA LEU A 126 -6.25 10.58 25.40
C LEU A 126 -4.91 11.33 25.52
N VAL A 127 -4.43 11.95 24.45
CA VAL A 127 -3.19 12.76 24.51
C VAL A 127 -3.41 14.07 25.24
N ARG A 128 -4.48 14.81 24.90
CA ARG A 128 -4.74 16.15 25.44
C ARG A 128 -5.13 16.12 26.92
N ASP A 129 -6.02 15.20 27.29
CA ASP A 129 -6.70 15.22 28.60
C ASP A 129 -6.15 14.18 29.57
N LYS A 130 -5.53 13.10 29.07
CA LYS A 130 -4.92 12.04 29.90
C LYS A 130 -3.39 12.05 29.90
N GLY A 131 -2.76 12.94 29.12
CA GLY A 131 -1.31 13.10 29.09
C GLY A 131 -0.55 11.92 28.46
N LEU A 132 -1.25 11.09 27.69
CA LEU A 132 -0.62 10.00 26.93
C LEU A 132 0.16 10.58 25.75
N ARG A 133 1.08 9.78 25.20
CA ARG A 133 1.79 10.11 23.96
C ARG A 133 1.15 9.34 22.80
N TRP A 134 1.30 9.86 21.58
CA TRP A 134 0.80 9.19 20.37
C TRP A 134 1.28 7.74 20.24
N ARG A 135 2.53 7.46 20.64
CA ARG A 135 3.12 6.12 20.63
C ARG A 135 2.52 5.13 21.65
N ASP A 136 1.73 5.62 22.60
CA ASP A 136 1.06 4.79 23.61
C ASP A 136 -0.32 4.32 23.12
N ILE A 137 -0.75 4.77 21.93
CA ILE A 137 -2.07 4.51 21.36
C ILE A 137 -1.90 3.66 20.10
N ALA A 138 -2.56 2.51 20.08
CA ALA A 138 -2.62 1.64 18.91
C ALA A 138 -4.06 1.51 18.42
N ILE A 139 -4.23 1.45 17.10
CA ILE A 139 -5.52 1.23 16.44
C ILE A 139 -5.40 -0.05 15.65
N ALA A 140 -6.22 -1.04 16.00
CA ALA A 140 -6.24 -2.34 15.35
C ALA A 140 -7.55 -2.48 14.58
N VAL A 141 -7.45 -2.80 13.28
CA VAL A 141 -8.59 -2.99 12.38
C VAL A 141 -8.37 -4.27 11.59
N ARG A 142 -9.41 -5.11 11.54
CA ARG A 142 -9.41 -6.32 10.69
C ARG A 142 -9.81 -5.90 9.29
N GLY A 143 -8.96 -6.16 8.29
CA GLY A 143 -9.20 -5.68 6.93
C GLY A 143 -8.79 -4.22 6.75
N PHE A 144 -7.54 -3.90 7.08
CA PHE A 144 -7.04 -2.51 7.07
C PHE A 144 -7.19 -1.78 5.73
N GLU A 145 -7.21 -2.50 4.61
CA GLU A 145 -7.41 -1.89 3.28
C GLU A 145 -8.75 -1.15 3.19
N ASP A 146 -9.82 -1.69 3.77
CA ASP A 146 -11.16 -1.09 3.71
C ASP A 146 -11.28 0.17 4.58
N TYR A 147 -10.49 0.25 5.65
CA TYR A 147 -10.49 1.38 6.59
C TYR A 147 -9.51 2.48 6.20
N ARG A 148 -8.48 2.17 5.39
CA ARG A 148 -7.27 3.01 5.28
C ARG A 148 -7.56 4.45 4.91
N GLU A 149 -8.14 4.69 3.73
CA GLU A 149 -8.29 6.05 3.21
C GLU A 149 -9.14 6.90 4.14
N ILE A 150 -10.21 6.29 4.68
CA ILE A 150 -11.11 6.93 5.62
C ILE A 150 -10.39 7.25 6.95
N LEU A 151 -9.59 6.32 7.46
CA LEU A 151 -8.83 6.49 8.69
C LEU A 151 -7.73 7.56 8.53
N GLU A 152 -6.96 7.52 7.44
CA GLU A 152 -5.92 8.51 7.15
C GLU A 152 -6.51 9.93 7.00
N ASN A 153 -7.62 10.07 6.26
CA ASN A 153 -8.32 11.34 6.11
C ASN A 153 -8.89 11.85 7.44
N SER A 154 -9.49 10.97 8.25
CA SER A 154 -10.04 11.34 9.56
C SER A 154 -8.94 11.79 10.52
N PHE A 155 -7.82 11.07 10.58
CA PHE A 155 -6.69 11.43 11.44
C PHE A 155 -6.04 12.74 11.01
N ALA A 156 -5.88 12.96 9.71
CA ALA A 156 -5.38 14.22 9.16
C ALA A 156 -6.30 15.40 9.51
N LEU A 157 -7.62 15.23 9.39
CA LEU A 157 -8.61 16.26 9.73
C LEU A 157 -8.54 16.65 11.21
N TYR A 158 -8.32 15.69 12.10
CA TYR A 158 -8.20 15.93 13.54
C TYR A 158 -6.79 16.36 13.97
N GLY A 159 -5.82 16.43 13.05
CA GLY A 159 -4.42 16.76 13.35
C GLY A 159 -3.69 15.71 14.17
N VAL A 160 -4.16 14.46 14.13
CA VAL A 160 -3.59 13.32 14.87
C VAL A 160 -2.59 12.59 13.99
N PRO A 161 -1.31 12.46 14.39
CA PRO A 161 -0.33 11.73 13.58
C PRO A 161 -0.66 10.24 13.58
N LEU A 162 -0.81 9.67 12.37
CA LEU A 162 -1.05 8.24 12.16
C LEU A 162 0.16 7.63 11.44
N TYR A 163 0.74 6.59 12.03
CA TYR A 163 1.73 5.76 11.34
C TYR A 163 1.04 4.49 10.83
N THR A 164 1.01 4.33 9.52
CA THR A 164 0.52 3.11 8.88
C THR A 164 1.73 2.35 8.35
N ALA A 165 1.93 1.10 8.79
CA ALA A 165 3.05 0.26 8.37
C ALA A 165 2.83 -0.23 6.93
N ARG A 166 2.95 0.66 5.94
CA ARG A 166 2.79 0.30 4.52
C ARG A 166 3.91 0.80 3.65
N LYS A 167 4.17 0.02 2.60
CA LYS A 167 4.80 0.48 1.36
C LYS A 167 3.69 1.09 0.49
N SER A 168 3.79 2.37 0.16
CA SER A 168 2.87 3.07 -0.76
C SER A 168 2.76 2.33 -2.10
N SER A 169 1.55 2.24 -2.68
CA SER A 169 1.33 1.58 -3.97
C SER A 169 2.15 2.26 -5.06
N LEU A 170 3.00 1.50 -5.76
CA LEU A 170 3.79 2.05 -6.87
C LEU A 170 2.89 2.53 -8.01
N SER A 171 1.72 1.93 -8.22
CA SER A 171 0.78 2.29 -9.29
C SER A 171 0.21 3.70 -9.16
N GLN A 172 0.24 4.29 -7.95
CA GLN A 172 -0.19 5.67 -7.72
C GLN A 172 0.94 6.69 -7.98
N LYS A 173 2.17 6.22 -8.27
CA LYS A 173 3.28 7.09 -8.62
C LYS A 173 3.24 7.42 -10.13
N PRO A 174 3.60 8.66 -10.52
CA PRO A 174 3.51 9.10 -11.92
C PRO A 174 4.23 8.19 -12.93
N LEU A 175 5.42 7.70 -12.61
CA LEU A 175 6.22 6.89 -13.53
C LEU A 175 5.60 5.51 -13.82
N PRO A 176 5.24 4.68 -12.83
CA PRO A 176 4.50 3.43 -13.10
C PRO A 176 3.18 3.65 -13.84
N ALA A 177 2.44 4.71 -13.52
CA ALA A 177 1.21 5.07 -14.24
C ALA A 177 1.50 5.40 -15.71
N LEU A 178 2.53 6.21 -15.99
CA LEU A 178 2.98 6.53 -17.35
C LEU A 178 3.30 5.27 -18.16
N ILE A 179 4.03 4.32 -17.57
CA ILE A 179 4.39 3.08 -18.27
C ILE A 179 3.13 2.30 -18.65
N SER A 180 2.20 2.10 -17.71
CA SER A 180 0.94 1.39 -17.97
C SER A 180 0.10 2.09 -19.03
N ILE A 181 -0.09 3.41 -18.91
CA ILE A 181 -0.89 4.20 -19.85
C ILE A 181 -0.25 4.20 -21.25
N ALA A 182 1.09 4.28 -21.36
CA ALA A 182 1.78 4.22 -22.64
C ALA A 182 1.49 2.90 -23.36
N TYR A 183 1.52 1.76 -22.65
CA TYR A 183 1.12 0.47 -23.21
C TYR A 183 -0.36 0.45 -23.63
N ASP A 184 -1.26 0.97 -22.80
CA ASP A 184 -2.68 1.06 -23.14
C ASP A 184 -2.90 1.88 -24.44
N ILE A 185 -2.22 3.03 -24.58
CA ILE A 185 -2.28 3.86 -25.80
C ILE A 185 -1.81 3.08 -27.03
N VAL A 186 -0.64 2.45 -26.97
CA VAL A 186 -0.02 1.83 -28.16
C VAL A 186 -0.67 0.51 -28.56
N GLU A 187 -1.24 -0.23 -27.61
CA GLU A 187 -1.93 -1.50 -27.85
C GLU A 187 -3.42 -1.33 -28.16
N ARG A 188 -4.13 -0.46 -27.43
CA ARG A 188 -5.59 -0.26 -27.57
C ARG A 188 -5.96 0.82 -28.58
N GLY A 189 -4.98 1.59 -29.07
CA GLY A 189 -5.12 2.40 -30.27
C GLY A 189 -5.45 3.87 -30.00
N TRP A 190 -4.81 4.51 -29.03
CA TRP A 190 -4.88 5.95 -28.78
C TRP A 190 -6.27 6.46 -28.38
N ASP A 191 -6.86 5.82 -27.36
CA ASP A 191 -8.09 6.33 -26.75
C ASP A 191 -7.85 7.69 -26.08
N THR A 192 -8.82 8.60 -26.22
CA THR A 192 -8.72 9.98 -25.76
C THR A 192 -8.43 10.07 -24.26
N GLU A 193 -9.09 9.25 -23.45
CA GLU A 193 -8.91 9.24 -21.99
C GLU A 193 -7.50 8.76 -21.59
N ASP A 194 -6.93 7.79 -22.32
CA ASP A 194 -5.57 7.31 -22.06
C ASP A 194 -4.54 8.38 -22.42
N VAL A 195 -4.70 9.06 -23.56
CA VAL A 195 -3.80 10.16 -23.96
C VAL A 195 -3.85 11.33 -22.97
N ILE A 196 -5.04 11.67 -22.48
CA ILE A 196 -5.20 12.72 -21.46
C ILE A 196 -4.60 12.27 -20.13
N SER A 197 -4.80 11.01 -19.74
CA SER A 197 -4.19 10.44 -18.53
C SER A 197 -2.67 10.47 -18.62
N TYR A 198 -2.10 10.17 -19.80
CA TYR A 198 -0.68 10.29 -20.09
C TYR A 198 -0.19 11.74 -19.92
N ILE A 199 -0.90 12.73 -20.49
CA ILE A 199 -0.56 14.15 -20.32
C ILE A 199 -0.60 14.55 -18.83
N ARG A 200 -1.61 14.08 -18.09
CA ARG A 200 -1.80 14.39 -16.67
C ARG A 200 -0.79 13.72 -15.73
N THR A 201 0.01 12.76 -16.20
CA THR A 201 1.14 12.23 -15.40
C THR A 201 2.16 13.31 -15.08
N GLY A 202 2.21 14.40 -15.85
CA GLY A 202 3.20 15.46 -15.73
C GLY A 202 4.58 15.07 -16.31
N LEU A 203 4.67 13.92 -16.97
CA LEU A 203 5.91 13.37 -17.52
C LEU A 203 5.87 13.29 -19.06
N SER A 204 4.87 13.88 -19.70
CA SER A 204 4.70 13.93 -21.16
C SER A 204 5.56 14.99 -21.85
N GLY A 205 6.37 15.73 -21.10
CA GLY A 205 7.14 16.87 -21.58
C GLY A 205 6.32 18.17 -21.73
N LEU A 206 5.06 18.18 -21.30
CA LEU A 206 4.21 19.38 -21.31
C LEU A 206 4.12 20.06 -19.94
N SER A 207 4.00 21.38 -19.96
CA SER A 207 3.54 22.12 -18.77
C SER A 207 2.06 21.84 -18.50
N PRO A 208 1.56 22.01 -17.25
CA PRO A 208 0.13 21.82 -16.96
C PRO A 208 -0.80 22.66 -17.84
N GLU A 209 -0.46 23.93 -18.07
CA GLU A 209 -1.25 24.85 -18.91
C GLU A 209 -1.28 24.39 -20.38
N ASP A 210 -0.14 23.92 -20.90
CA ASP A 210 -0.07 23.39 -22.26
C ASP A 210 -0.83 22.07 -22.40
N GLY A 211 -0.75 21.21 -21.38
CA GLY A 211 -1.50 19.96 -21.31
C GLY A 211 -3.01 20.18 -21.32
N ASP A 212 -3.49 21.17 -20.56
CA ASP A 212 -4.89 21.57 -20.53
C ASP A 212 -5.33 22.13 -21.89
N MET A 213 -4.54 23.02 -22.50
CA MET A 213 -4.85 23.57 -23.81
C MET A 213 -4.97 22.49 -24.90
N LEU A 214 -4.06 21.52 -24.91
CA LEU A 214 -4.13 20.39 -25.84
C LEU A 214 -5.34 19.50 -25.56
N SER A 215 -5.61 19.20 -24.28
CA SER A 215 -6.76 18.39 -23.84
C SER A 215 -8.09 19.03 -24.26
N ASP A 216 -8.24 20.34 -24.06
CA ASP A 216 -9.42 21.10 -24.47
C ASP A 216 -9.65 21.03 -25.98
N TYR A 217 -8.59 21.14 -26.78
CA TYR A 217 -8.69 21.03 -28.24
C TYR A 217 -9.10 19.62 -28.68
N ILE A 218 -8.51 18.57 -28.07
CA ILE A 218 -8.84 17.17 -28.34
C ILE A 218 -10.33 16.91 -28.06
N TYR A 219 -10.83 17.36 -26.90
CA TYR A 219 -12.25 17.20 -26.55
C TYR A 219 -13.16 18.00 -27.49
N LYS A 220 -12.83 19.27 -27.76
CA LYS A 220 -13.63 20.16 -28.60
C LYS A 220 -13.88 19.57 -29.98
N TRP A 221 -12.87 18.94 -30.57
CA TRP A 221 -12.95 18.34 -31.91
C TRP A 221 -13.12 16.82 -31.91
N GLN A 222 -13.29 16.22 -30.73
CA GLN A 222 -13.44 14.78 -30.51
C GLN A 222 -12.40 13.95 -31.26
N LEU A 223 -11.13 14.38 -31.21
CA LEU A 223 -10.07 13.77 -32.00
C LEU A 223 -9.87 12.30 -31.61
N LYS A 224 -9.84 11.45 -32.65
CA LYS A 224 -9.67 10.00 -32.52
C LYS A 224 -8.28 9.57 -32.96
N SER A 225 -7.94 8.31 -32.71
CA SER A 225 -6.68 7.64 -33.06
C SER A 225 -6.04 8.08 -34.38
N ALA A 226 -6.82 8.07 -35.47
CA ALA A 226 -6.31 8.42 -36.81
C ALA A 226 -5.78 9.86 -36.90
N ALA A 227 -6.27 10.79 -36.07
CA ALA A 227 -5.81 12.17 -36.06
C ALA A 227 -4.38 12.30 -35.53
N TRP A 228 -3.95 11.42 -34.62
CA TRP A 228 -2.61 11.44 -34.03
C TRP A 228 -1.53 11.00 -35.01
N HIS A 229 -1.87 10.09 -35.92
CA HIS A 229 -0.96 9.50 -36.91
C HIS A 229 -0.76 10.36 -38.17
N ARG A 230 -1.48 11.48 -38.33
CA ARG A 230 -1.39 12.31 -39.54
C ARG A 230 -0.06 13.05 -39.61
N GLU A 231 0.55 13.10 -40.78
CA GLU A 231 1.73 13.94 -41.01
C GLU A 231 1.34 15.41 -41.09
N GLU A 232 0.15 15.73 -41.58
CA GLU A 232 -0.34 17.11 -41.64
C GLU A 232 -0.76 17.63 -40.26
N ASP A 233 -0.63 18.95 -40.11
CA ASP A 233 -1.12 19.67 -38.95
C ASP A 233 -2.64 19.69 -38.91
N TRP A 234 -3.18 19.65 -37.69
CA TRP A 234 -4.61 19.85 -37.45
C TRP A 234 -5.00 21.27 -37.87
N GLN A 235 -6.10 21.37 -38.60
CA GLN A 235 -6.56 22.60 -39.27
C GLN A 235 -7.83 23.18 -38.62
N GLN A 236 -8.41 22.49 -37.65
CA GLN A 236 -9.65 22.93 -37.03
C GLN A 236 -9.40 24.16 -36.14
N HIS A 237 -10.29 25.14 -36.17
CA HIS A 237 -10.09 26.39 -35.43
C HIS A 237 -9.99 26.12 -33.92
N PRO A 238 -9.01 26.70 -33.20
CA PRO A 238 -8.78 26.39 -31.78
C PRO A 238 -9.94 26.77 -30.87
N ASP A 239 -10.73 27.78 -31.23
CA ASP A 239 -11.86 28.24 -30.43
C ASP A 239 -13.21 27.57 -30.79
N GLY A 240 -13.29 26.84 -31.90
CA GLY A 240 -14.49 26.08 -32.31
C GLY A 240 -15.13 26.55 -33.62
N TYR A 241 -16.31 26.01 -33.92
CA TYR A 241 -17.04 26.28 -35.17
C TYR A 241 -17.43 27.75 -35.32
N GLY A 242 -17.15 28.33 -36.48
CA GLY A 242 -17.60 29.68 -36.85
C GLY A 242 -16.85 30.83 -36.18
N ALA A 243 -15.76 30.55 -35.47
CA ALA A 243 -14.87 31.58 -34.93
C ALA A 243 -14.09 32.28 -36.05
N GLU A 244 -13.76 33.56 -35.83
CA GLU A 244 -13.02 34.36 -36.79
C GLU A 244 -11.54 34.00 -36.80
N GLU A 245 -10.99 33.85 -38.00
CA GLU A 245 -9.56 33.66 -38.21
C GLU A 245 -8.82 34.95 -37.86
N THR A 246 -8.01 34.90 -36.81
CA THR A 246 -7.19 36.00 -36.30
C THR A 246 -5.72 35.57 -36.25
N ASP A 247 -4.80 36.52 -36.16
CA ASP A 247 -3.38 36.18 -35.99
C ASP A 247 -3.15 35.45 -34.65
N GLU A 248 -3.94 35.77 -33.62
CA GLU A 248 -3.94 35.08 -32.33
C GLU A 248 -4.42 33.63 -32.45
N SER A 249 -5.53 33.38 -33.15
CA SER A 249 -6.04 32.02 -33.32
C SER A 249 -5.11 31.15 -34.17
N ARG A 250 -4.44 31.72 -35.18
CA ARG A 250 -3.40 31.01 -35.94
C ARG A 250 -2.22 30.60 -35.06
N LYS A 251 -1.68 31.52 -34.25
CA LYS A 251 -0.60 31.22 -33.30
C LYS A 251 -1.00 30.16 -32.28
N LYS A 252 -2.24 30.21 -31.80
CA LYS A 252 -2.78 29.19 -30.88
C LYS A 252 -2.84 27.81 -31.54
N LEU A 253 -3.27 27.73 -32.80
CA LEU A 253 -3.30 26.47 -33.55
C LEU A 253 -1.89 25.92 -33.84
N GLU A 254 -0.94 26.79 -34.19
CA GLU A 254 0.48 26.43 -34.35
C GLU A 254 1.04 25.85 -33.04
N LYS A 255 0.74 26.49 -31.91
CA LYS A 255 1.13 26.00 -30.58
C LYS A 255 0.51 24.63 -30.29
N ILE A 256 -0.78 24.45 -30.52
CA ILE A 256 -1.46 23.15 -30.33
C ILE A 256 -0.82 22.04 -31.16
N ASN A 257 -0.50 22.31 -32.43
CA ASN A 257 0.18 21.34 -33.27
C ASN A 257 1.60 21.03 -32.76
N SER A 258 2.34 22.02 -32.27
CA SER A 258 3.64 21.77 -31.61
C SER A 258 3.49 20.86 -30.39
N LEU A 259 2.52 21.13 -29.51
CA LEU A 259 2.29 20.32 -28.31
C LEU A 259 1.87 18.89 -28.66
N ARG A 260 1.01 18.73 -29.68
CA ARG A 260 0.66 17.43 -30.23
C ARG A 260 1.91 16.65 -30.63
N ARG A 261 2.87 17.26 -31.33
CA ARG A 261 4.12 16.58 -31.73
C ARG A 261 4.96 16.17 -30.52
N THR A 262 5.10 17.05 -29.53
CA THR A 262 5.83 16.74 -28.28
C THR A 262 5.26 15.49 -27.59
N VAL A 263 3.92 15.39 -27.49
CA VAL A 263 3.24 14.24 -26.87
C VAL A 263 3.28 13.01 -27.76
N ALA A 264 3.00 13.15 -29.06
CA ALA A 264 2.74 12.03 -29.95
C ALA A 264 4.00 11.36 -30.47
N THR A 265 5.07 12.11 -30.72
CA THR A 265 6.28 11.55 -31.36
C THR A 265 6.89 10.40 -30.54
N PRO A 266 7.15 10.54 -29.22
CA PRO A 266 7.70 9.45 -28.43
C PRO A 266 6.77 8.23 -28.38
N LEU A 267 5.46 8.45 -28.27
CA LEU A 267 4.47 7.37 -28.25
C LEU A 267 4.35 6.64 -29.59
N LEU A 268 4.48 7.35 -30.72
CA LEU A 268 4.48 6.75 -32.06
C LEU A 268 5.74 5.93 -32.31
N HIS A 269 6.92 6.44 -31.92
CA HIS A 269 8.17 5.66 -31.97
C HIS A 269 8.07 4.42 -31.08
N PHE A 270 7.58 4.57 -29.86
CA PHE A 270 7.36 3.47 -28.93
C PHE A 270 6.42 2.42 -29.52
N GLN A 271 5.28 2.83 -30.11
CA GLN A 271 4.34 1.92 -30.77
C GLN A 271 4.99 1.13 -31.91
N GLN A 272 5.83 1.78 -32.73
CA GLN A 272 6.54 1.11 -33.82
C GLN A 272 7.56 0.09 -33.28
N SER A 273 8.37 0.50 -32.30
CA SER A 273 9.34 -0.38 -31.64
C SER A 273 8.66 -1.59 -30.99
N CYS A 274 7.57 -1.39 -30.24
CA CYS A 274 6.78 -2.46 -29.63
C CYS A 274 6.18 -3.42 -30.65
N ARG A 275 5.71 -2.94 -31.80
CA ARG A 275 5.17 -3.81 -32.87
C ARG A 275 6.26 -4.64 -33.56
N SER A 276 7.48 -4.13 -33.63
CA SER A 276 8.63 -4.81 -34.25
C SER A 276 9.34 -5.80 -33.32
N ALA A 277 9.20 -5.60 -32.01
CA ALA A 277 9.82 -6.43 -30.99
C ALA A 277 9.20 -7.84 -30.95
N SER A 278 10.05 -8.86 -31.06
CA SER A 278 9.69 -10.28 -31.01
C SER A 278 10.04 -10.94 -29.68
N THR A 279 10.82 -10.27 -28.83
CA THR A 279 11.26 -10.78 -27.52
C THR A 279 10.95 -9.81 -26.38
N ALA A 280 10.89 -10.33 -25.14
CA ALA A 280 10.74 -9.51 -23.95
C ALA A 280 11.90 -8.51 -23.76
N MET A 281 13.11 -8.87 -24.20
CA MET A 281 14.27 -7.96 -24.16
C MET A 281 14.07 -6.78 -25.11
N GLU A 282 13.60 -7.02 -26.32
CA GLU A 282 13.34 -5.94 -27.30
C GLU A 282 12.20 -5.01 -26.82
N GLN A 283 11.18 -5.55 -26.16
CA GLN A 283 10.14 -4.74 -25.51
C GLN A 283 10.72 -3.84 -24.40
N ALA A 284 11.63 -4.37 -23.57
CA ALA A 284 12.30 -3.59 -22.54
C ALA A 284 13.20 -2.48 -23.13
N VAL A 285 13.88 -2.76 -24.25
CA VAL A 285 14.66 -1.76 -24.98
C VAL A 285 13.77 -0.67 -25.55
N ALA A 286 12.63 -1.02 -26.15
CA ALA A 286 11.65 -0.06 -26.66
C ALA A 286 11.15 0.87 -25.54
N LEU A 287 10.83 0.32 -24.36
CA LEU A 287 10.42 1.12 -23.20
C LEU A 287 11.55 2.02 -22.69
N SER A 288 12.79 1.52 -22.65
CA SER A 288 13.95 2.31 -22.26
C SER A 288 14.21 3.49 -23.21
N GLN A 289 14.03 3.29 -24.52
CA GLN A 289 14.16 4.36 -25.51
C GLN A 289 13.04 5.40 -25.35
N PHE A 290 11.80 4.95 -25.16
CA PHE A 290 10.67 5.84 -24.87
C PHE A 290 10.93 6.71 -23.63
N MET A 291 11.40 6.13 -22.52
CA MET A 291 11.74 6.90 -21.32
C MET A 291 12.87 7.90 -21.59
N ALA A 292 13.89 7.53 -22.36
CA ALA A 292 14.98 8.43 -22.73
C ALA A 292 14.52 9.60 -23.62
N GLU A 293 13.57 9.38 -24.54
CA GLU A 293 12.94 10.45 -25.34
C GLU A 293 12.13 11.44 -24.48
N LEU A 294 11.68 11.01 -23.30
CA LEU A 294 11.00 11.85 -22.31
C LEU A 294 11.95 12.46 -21.27
N GLU A 295 13.26 12.23 -21.40
CA GLU A 295 14.29 12.68 -20.45
C GLU A 295 14.11 12.12 -19.01
N LEU A 296 13.59 10.88 -18.88
CA LEU A 296 13.34 10.18 -17.61
C LEU A 296 14.40 9.14 -17.22
#